data_AF-A0A0P4V2U3-F1
#
_entry.id   AF-A0A0P4V2U3-F1
#
_cell.length_a   1.000
_cell.length_b   1.000
_cell.length_c   1.000
_cell.angle_alpha   90.00
_cell.angle_beta   90.00
_cell.angle_gamma   90.00
#
_symmetry.space_group_name_H-M   'P 1'
#
loop_
_entity.id
_entity.type
_entity.pdbx_description
1 polymer ?
#
loop_
_entity_poly.entity_id
_entity_poly.type
_entity_poly.pdbx_seq_one_letter_code
_entity_poly.pdbx_strand_id
1 'polypeptide(L)'
;MESGRWTLQGNWLDRESLPRPVKGKLLVAWSRDNWFTLITKLTFLNDDREEITMQYRGRLDSGDQRYAFVMQHSVLGRIEGEGWIAPESLVQRHWVLGDRQRRSGFETIYRLNDDRYYLASTMLTGHALTSVMEATLERQPE
;
A
#
# COMPACT_ATOMS: atom_id res chain seq x y z
N MET A 1 -8.08 3.12 -9.23
CA MET A 1 -8.87 3.12 -8.00
C MET A 1 -9.58 4.46 -7.88
N GLU A 2 -10.89 4.42 -7.67
CA GLU A 2 -11.72 5.61 -7.56
C GLU A 2 -11.62 6.29 -6.19
N SER A 3 -11.91 7.59 -6.17
CA SER A 3 -12.08 8.35 -4.92
C SER A 3 -13.14 7.70 -4.03
N GLY A 4 -12.91 7.78 -2.72
CA GLY A 4 -13.84 7.30 -1.71
C GLY A 4 -13.18 6.42 -0.65
N ARG A 5 -14.04 5.78 0.14
CA ARG A 5 -13.64 4.88 1.22
C ARG A 5 -13.50 3.47 0.67
N TRP A 6 -12.46 2.79 1.11
CA TRP A 6 -12.21 1.40 0.80
C TRP A 6 -11.89 0.63 2.09
N THR A 7 -12.22 -0.64 2.12
CA THR A 7 -11.78 -1.55 3.17
C THR A 7 -10.76 -2.53 2.61
N LEU A 8 -9.84 -2.96 3.46
CA LEU A 8 -8.86 -3.99 3.18
C LEU A 8 -9.10 -5.16 4.13
N GLN A 9 -9.11 -6.37 3.61
CA GLN A 9 -9.14 -7.59 4.42
C GLN A 9 -8.19 -8.63 3.81
N GLY A 10 -7.35 -9.21 4.65
CA GLY A 10 -6.33 -10.12 4.16
C GLY A 10 -5.53 -10.77 5.26
N ASN A 11 -4.34 -11.24 4.90
CA ASN A 11 -3.38 -11.83 5.82
C ASN A 11 -2.03 -11.14 5.72
N TRP A 12 -1.41 -10.96 6.87
CA TRP A 12 -0.02 -10.56 7.04
C TRP A 12 0.81 -11.79 7.38
N LEU A 13 1.85 -12.03 6.59
CA LEU A 13 2.77 -13.16 6.73
C LEU A 13 4.14 -12.63 7.10
N ASP A 14 4.63 -13.01 8.27
CA ASP A 14 6.05 -12.82 8.62
C ASP A 14 6.79 -14.15 8.45
N ARG A 15 8.11 -14.06 8.26
CA ARG A 15 8.97 -15.21 7.91
C ARG A 15 8.89 -16.40 8.89
N GLU A 16 8.64 -16.15 10.17
CA GLU A 16 8.69 -17.17 11.23
C GLU A 16 7.35 -17.33 11.97
N SER A 17 6.26 -16.76 11.44
CA SER A 17 4.94 -16.84 12.08
C SER A 17 3.87 -17.40 11.15
N LEU A 18 2.79 -17.91 11.74
CA LEU A 18 1.58 -18.21 10.98
C LEU A 18 1.02 -16.91 10.35
N PRO A 19 0.29 -17.02 9.23
CA PRO A 19 -0.45 -15.89 8.67
C PRO A 19 -1.41 -15.31 9.70
N ARG A 20 -1.42 -13.99 9.83
CA ARG A 20 -2.30 -13.26 10.76
C ARG A 20 -3.33 -12.43 10.00
N PRO A 21 -4.60 -12.46 10.42
CA PRO A 21 -5.62 -11.61 9.82
C PRO A 21 -5.29 -10.13 9.98
N VAL A 22 -5.35 -9.38 8.86
CA VAL A 22 -5.23 -7.93 8.84
C VAL A 22 -6.50 -7.32 8.26
N LYS A 23 -6.96 -6.24 8.90
CA LYS A 23 -8.03 -5.39 8.38
C LYS A 23 -7.49 -4.00 8.17
N GLY A 24 -8.04 -3.29 7.19
CA GLY A 24 -7.66 -1.93 6.93
C GLY A 24 -8.81 -1.07 6.43
N LYS A 25 -8.61 0.24 6.57
CA LYS A 25 -9.46 1.27 5.97
C LYS A 25 -8.57 2.20 5.16
N LEU A 26 -9.03 2.52 3.96
CA LEU A 26 -8.34 3.37 3.03
C LEU A 26 -9.26 4.52 2.63
N LEU A 27 -8.69 5.71 2.46
CA LEU A 27 -9.36 6.88 1.91
C LEU A 27 -8.57 7.39 0.72
N VAL A 28 -9.14 7.26 -0.47
CA VAL A 28 -8.55 7.73 -1.73
C VAL A 28 -9.17 9.09 -2.08
N ALA A 29 -8.33 10.07 -2.40
CA ALA A 29 -8.78 11.32 -2.96
C ALA A 29 -7.90 11.74 -4.14
N TRP A 30 -8.56 12.10 -5.24
CA TRP A 30 -7.95 12.70 -6.41
C TRP A 30 -8.12 14.22 -6.38
N SER A 31 -7.12 14.94 -6.87
CA SER A 31 -7.13 16.39 -7.00
C SER A 31 -6.69 16.80 -8.41
N ARG A 32 -6.72 18.10 -8.71
CA ARG A 32 -6.33 18.63 -10.03
C ARG A 32 -4.87 18.29 -10.34
N ASP A 33 -4.52 18.31 -11.63
CA ASP A 33 -3.15 18.12 -12.13
C ASP A 33 -2.53 16.75 -11.80
N ASN A 34 -3.37 15.70 -11.81
CA ASN A 34 -3.00 14.30 -11.61
C ASN A 34 -2.39 13.98 -10.22
N TRP A 35 -2.72 14.79 -9.21
CA TRP A 35 -2.32 14.54 -7.83
C TRP A 35 -3.32 13.63 -7.09
N PHE A 36 -2.79 12.72 -6.29
CA PHE A 36 -3.58 11.87 -5.41
C PHE A 36 -3.06 11.89 -3.97
N THR A 37 -3.97 11.66 -3.03
CA THR A 37 -3.65 11.32 -1.65
C THR A 37 -4.36 10.03 -1.28
N LEU A 38 -3.66 9.19 -0.52
CA LEU A 38 -4.20 7.96 0.02
C LEU A 38 -3.86 7.90 1.51
N ILE A 39 -4.84 7.63 2.35
CA ILE A 39 -4.62 7.35 3.77
C ILE A 39 -5.01 5.91 4.02
N THR A 40 -4.11 5.11 4.56
CA THR A 40 -4.35 3.73 4.94
C THR A 40 -4.13 3.57 6.43
N LYS A 41 -5.06 2.90 7.11
CA LYS A 41 -4.93 2.44 8.49
C LYS A 41 -5.12 0.94 8.53
N LEU A 42 -4.14 0.20 9.05
CA LEU A 42 -4.16 -1.24 9.25
C LEU A 42 -4.29 -1.57 10.74
N THR A 43 -5.07 -2.59 11.03
CA THR A 43 -5.30 -3.14 12.37
C THR A 43 -5.13 -4.65 12.33
N PHE A 44 -4.51 -5.21 13.35
CA PHE A 44 -4.24 -6.64 13.47
C PHE A 44 -5.19 -7.23 14.51
N LEU A 45 -5.88 -8.32 14.17
CA LEU A 45 -6.80 -8.98 15.10
C LEU A 45 -6.02 -9.86 16.06
N ASN A 46 -6.33 -9.77 17.35
CA ASN A 46 -5.77 -10.62 18.41
C ASN A 46 -4.23 -10.53 18.54
N ASP A 47 -3.65 -9.39 18.19
CA ASP A 47 -2.22 -9.13 18.30
C ASP A 47 -2.03 -7.77 19.00
N ASP A 48 -1.10 -7.69 19.94
CA ASP A 48 -0.75 -6.43 20.65
C ASP A 48 0.04 -5.46 19.74
N ARG A 49 0.22 -5.82 18.46
CA ARG A 49 0.86 -4.96 17.48
C ARG A 49 0.13 -3.64 17.30
N GLU A 50 0.90 -2.56 17.37
CA GLU A 50 0.41 -1.22 17.08
C GLU A 50 -0.21 -1.11 15.67
N GLU A 51 -1.26 -0.31 15.58
CA GLU A 51 -1.88 0.02 14.30
C GLU A 51 -0.85 0.69 13.37
N ILE A 52 -0.87 0.31 12.10
CA ILE A 52 -0.01 0.94 11.09
C ILE A 52 -0.83 1.99 10.36
N THR A 53 -0.33 3.22 10.32
CA THR A 53 -0.90 4.27 9.49
C THR A 53 0.09 4.69 8.41
N MET A 54 -0.44 4.89 7.22
CA MET A 54 0.32 5.31 6.03
C MET A 54 -0.42 6.47 5.37
N GLN A 55 0.28 7.55 5.11
CA GLN A 55 -0.26 8.73 4.44
C GLN A 55 0.57 9.01 3.20
N TYR A 56 -0.04 8.80 2.04
CA TYR A 56 0.56 8.95 0.74
C TYR A 56 0.18 10.28 0.13
N ARG A 57 1.13 10.87 -0.60
CA ARG A 57 0.88 11.93 -1.56
C ARG A 57 1.70 11.66 -2.81
N GLY A 58 1.04 11.57 -3.95
CA GLY A 58 1.72 11.27 -5.20
C GLY A 58 1.11 11.99 -6.39
N ARG A 59 1.78 11.86 -7.53
CA ARG A 59 1.40 12.50 -8.78
C ARG A 59 1.68 11.56 -9.96
N LEU A 60 0.77 11.51 -10.93
CA LEU A 60 1.01 10.83 -12.20
C LEU A 60 1.88 11.70 -13.11
N ASP A 61 2.79 11.07 -13.86
CA ASP A 61 3.62 11.72 -14.85
C ASP A 61 2.84 12.04 -16.13
N SER A 62 3.31 13.02 -16.91
CA SER A 62 2.75 13.36 -18.22
C SER A 62 2.90 12.18 -19.18
N GLY A 63 1.81 11.44 -19.39
CA GLY A 63 1.79 10.15 -20.12
C GLY A 63 1.04 9.04 -19.36
N ASP A 64 0.59 9.30 -18.13
CA ASP A 64 -0.37 8.54 -17.31
C ASP A 64 -0.02 7.08 -17.00
N GLN A 65 1.17 6.61 -17.38
CA GLN A 65 1.61 5.23 -17.12
C GLN A 65 2.56 5.10 -15.94
N ARG A 66 3.04 6.22 -15.38
CA ARG A 66 3.98 6.26 -14.26
C ARG A 66 3.54 7.27 -13.23
N TYR A 67 3.95 7.04 -11.99
CA TYR A 67 3.73 7.96 -10.89
C TYR A 67 4.84 7.86 -9.87
N ALA A 68 5.03 8.95 -9.13
CA ALA A 68 5.90 9.00 -7.96
C ALA A 68 5.08 9.43 -6.74
N PHE A 69 5.51 9.00 -5.56
CA PHE A 69 4.87 9.36 -4.32
C PHE A 69 5.84 9.44 -3.15
N VAL A 70 5.42 10.18 -2.14
CA VAL A 70 5.99 10.16 -0.80
C VAL A 70 4.95 9.58 0.15
N MET A 71 5.42 8.86 1.17
CA MET A 71 4.57 8.22 2.16
C MET A 71 5.14 8.45 3.56
N GLN A 72 4.29 8.92 4.48
CA GLN A 72 4.60 8.91 5.90
C GLN A 72 4.02 7.64 6.52
N HIS A 73 4.90 6.78 7.04
CA HIS A 73 4.56 5.52 7.68
C HIS A 73 4.78 5.64 9.21
N SER A 74 3.83 5.19 10.03
CA SER A 74 3.91 5.33 11.50
C SER A 74 5.14 4.66 12.11
N VAL A 75 5.47 3.45 11.66
CA VAL A 75 6.63 2.67 12.14
C VAL A 75 7.93 2.98 11.39
N LEU A 76 7.90 3.04 10.05
CA LEU A 76 9.11 3.15 9.22
C LEU A 76 9.56 4.60 8.99
N GLY A 77 8.73 5.59 9.31
CA GLY A 77 9.03 6.99 9.05
C GLY A 77 8.76 7.38 7.59
N ARG A 78 9.69 8.10 6.97
CA ARG A 78 9.51 8.64 5.61
C ARG A 78 9.89 7.60 4.56
N ILE A 79 9.04 7.47 3.56
CA ILE A 79 9.21 6.55 2.43
C ILE A 79 9.03 7.34 1.14
N GLU A 80 9.82 6.99 0.14
CA GLU A 80 9.64 7.39 -1.25
C GLU A 80 9.31 6.17 -2.10
N GLY A 81 8.58 6.39 -3.19
CA GLY A 81 8.26 5.33 -4.11
C GLY A 81 7.86 5.82 -5.48
N GLU A 82 7.81 4.85 -6.38
CA GLU A 82 7.43 5.02 -7.77
C GLU A 82 6.61 3.82 -8.21
N GLY A 83 5.77 4.03 -9.21
CA GLY A 83 4.93 2.98 -9.73
C GLY A 83 4.51 3.19 -11.17
N TRP A 84 3.92 2.14 -11.70
CA TRP A 84 3.42 2.02 -13.06
C TRP A 84 1.94 1.68 -13.04
N ILE A 85 1.22 2.23 -14.01
CA ILE A 85 -0.19 1.93 -14.27
C ILE A 85 -0.23 1.03 -15.51
N ALA A 86 -0.46 -0.26 -15.27
CA ALA A 86 -0.73 -1.25 -16.31
C ALA A 86 -2.26 -1.33 -16.56
N PRO A 87 -2.71 -1.97 -17.65
CA PRO A 87 -4.14 -2.01 -18.00
C PRO A 87 -5.06 -2.46 -16.87
N GLU A 88 -4.64 -3.48 -16.12
CA GLU A 88 -5.43 -4.08 -15.02
C GLU A 88 -4.73 -4.01 -13.66
N SER A 89 -3.60 -3.32 -13.54
CA SER A 89 -2.88 -3.28 -12.27
C SER A 89 -2.07 -2.03 -12.03
N LEU A 90 -1.85 -1.73 -10.76
CA LEU A 90 -0.87 -0.79 -10.29
C LEU A 90 0.31 -1.60 -9.74
N VAL A 91 1.51 -1.29 -10.21
CA VAL A 91 2.73 -1.96 -9.76
C VAL A 91 3.65 -0.90 -9.21
N GLN A 92 4.06 -1.01 -7.94
CA GLN A 92 4.89 -0.02 -7.30
C GLN A 92 6.00 -0.62 -6.46
N ARG A 93 7.03 0.18 -6.26
CA ARG A 93 8.07 -0.09 -5.28
C ARG A 93 8.31 1.13 -4.42
N HIS A 94 8.84 0.91 -3.23
CA HIS A 94 9.17 1.98 -2.30
C HIS A 94 10.41 1.65 -1.48
N TRP A 95 11.05 2.68 -0.92
CA TRP A 95 12.22 2.56 -0.05
C TRP A 95 12.13 3.52 1.12
N VAL A 96 12.60 3.07 2.28
CA VAL A 96 12.60 3.88 3.51
C VAL A 96 13.79 4.83 3.51
N LEU A 97 13.53 6.13 3.70
CA LEU A 97 14.55 7.16 3.72
C LEU A 97 15.31 7.19 5.06
N GLY A 98 16.62 7.32 5.00
CA GLY A 98 17.48 7.37 6.20
C GLY A 98 17.58 6.05 6.95
N ASP A 99 17.07 4.96 6.38
CA ASP A 99 17.05 3.65 7.02
C ASP A 99 18.35 2.87 6.80
N ARG A 100 19.06 2.59 7.89
CA ARG A 100 20.32 1.81 7.85
C ARG A 100 20.12 0.37 7.40
N GLN A 101 18.91 -0.18 7.64
CA GLN A 101 18.57 -1.55 7.25
C GLN A 101 18.22 -1.67 5.76
N ARG A 102 18.16 -0.55 5.02
CA ARG A 102 17.81 -0.51 3.59
C ARG A 102 16.48 -1.23 3.33
N ARG A 103 15.47 -0.94 4.16
CA ARG A 103 14.14 -1.50 3.97
C ARG A 103 13.49 -0.92 2.73
N SER A 104 12.85 -1.79 1.97
CA SER A 104 12.12 -1.46 0.76
C SER A 104 10.92 -2.38 0.62
N GLY A 105 10.01 -2.07 -0.29
CA GLY A 105 8.90 -2.94 -0.58
C GLY A 105 8.45 -2.84 -2.01
N PHE A 106 7.65 -3.81 -2.40
CA PHE A 106 7.05 -3.92 -3.72
C PHE A 106 5.60 -4.33 -3.57
N GLU A 107 4.71 -3.70 -4.32
CA GLU A 107 3.28 -3.96 -4.27
C GLU A 107 2.69 -4.07 -5.67
N THR A 108 1.76 -5.00 -5.82
CA THR A 108 0.88 -5.11 -6.98
C THR A 108 -0.56 -5.00 -6.50
N ILE A 109 -1.31 -4.06 -7.07
CA ILE A 109 -2.76 -3.91 -6.88
C ILE A 109 -3.43 -4.28 -8.20
N TYR A 110 -4.02 -5.47 -8.28
CA TYR A 110 -4.67 -6.00 -9.47
C TYR A 110 -6.17 -5.77 -9.42
N ARG A 111 -6.77 -5.27 -10.49
CA ARG A 111 -8.21 -5.02 -10.60
C ARG A 111 -8.96 -6.33 -10.79
N LEU A 112 -9.88 -6.63 -9.87
CA LEU A 112 -10.81 -7.75 -10.02
C LEU A 112 -12.09 -7.28 -10.69
N ASN A 113 -12.55 -6.07 -10.32
CA ASN A 113 -13.61 -5.30 -10.97
C ASN A 113 -13.47 -3.83 -10.55
N ASP A 114 -14.46 -3.00 -10.88
CA ASP A 114 -14.44 -1.55 -10.64
C ASP A 114 -14.31 -1.18 -9.16
N ASP A 115 -14.92 -1.98 -8.28
CA ASP A 115 -15.01 -1.74 -6.84
C ASP A 115 -14.16 -2.73 -6.01
N ARG A 116 -13.41 -3.63 -6.65
CA ARG A 116 -12.61 -4.65 -5.97
C ARG A 116 -11.24 -4.84 -6.60
N TYR A 117 -10.22 -4.86 -5.76
CA TYR A 117 -8.84 -5.11 -6.16
C TYR A 117 -8.21 -6.18 -5.26
N TYR A 118 -7.26 -6.92 -5.81
CA TYR A 118 -6.36 -7.78 -5.06
C TYR A 118 -5.04 -7.04 -4.83
N LEU A 119 -4.56 -7.04 -3.60
CA LEU A 119 -3.27 -6.46 -3.20
C LEU A 119 -2.33 -7.57 -2.80
N ALA A 120 -1.15 -7.59 -3.42
CA ALA A 120 0.02 -8.31 -2.92
C ALA A 120 1.10 -7.27 -2.59
N SER A 121 1.57 -7.25 -1.35
CA SER A 121 2.60 -6.32 -0.87
C SER A 121 3.72 -7.10 -0.18
N THR A 122 4.95 -6.61 -0.32
CA THR A 122 6.15 -7.23 0.24
C THR A 122 6.99 -6.19 0.96
N MET A 123 7.65 -6.61 2.02
CA MET A 123 8.69 -5.85 2.70
C MET A 123 10.00 -6.64 2.67
N LEU A 124 11.06 -5.93 2.31
CA LEU A 124 12.41 -6.43 2.18
C LEU A 124 13.31 -5.70 3.18
N THR A 125 14.29 -6.41 3.73
CA THR A 125 15.46 -5.82 4.40
C THR A 125 16.70 -6.22 3.62
N GLY A 126 17.30 -5.27 2.90
CA GLY A 126 18.27 -5.61 1.85
C GLY A 126 17.63 -6.52 0.78
N HIS A 127 18.11 -7.76 0.68
CA HIS A 127 17.57 -8.76 -0.27
C HIS A 127 16.62 -9.77 0.38
N ALA A 128 16.44 -9.72 1.70
CA ALA A 128 15.64 -10.71 2.42
C ALA A 128 14.18 -10.27 2.47
N LEU A 129 13.27 -11.13 2.00
CA LEU A 129 11.84 -11.00 2.21
C LEU A 129 11.53 -11.18 3.70
N THR A 130 11.07 -10.12 4.35
CA THR A 130 10.78 -10.10 5.79
C THR A 130 9.30 -10.29 6.08
N SER A 131 8.44 -9.70 5.24
CA SER A 131 7.00 -9.87 5.36
C SER A 131 6.30 -9.75 4.01
N VAL A 132 5.12 -10.38 3.93
CA VAL A 132 4.20 -10.31 2.80
C VAL A 132 2.82 -9.98 3.33
N MET A 133 2.03 -9.22 2.57
CA MET A 133 0.62 -9.03 2.82
C MET A 133 -0.15 -9.35 1.55
N GLU A 134 -1.17 -10.18 1.69
CA GLU A 134 -2.14 -10.47 0.63
C GLU A 134 -3.52 -10.07 1.11
N ALA A 135 -4.23 -9.25 0.34
CA ALA A 135 -5.51 -8.71 0.77
C ALA A 135 -6.44 -8.40 -0.41
N THR A 136 -7.74 -8.34 -0.12
CA THR A 136 -8.74 -7.77 -1.01
C THR A 136 -9.08 -6.35 -0.54
N LEU A 137 -9.10 -5.43 -1.48
CA LEU A 137 -9.60 -4.07 -1.33
C LEU A 137 -11.02 -4.01 -1.89
N GLU A 138 -11.94 -3.39 -1.16
CA GLU A 138 -13.33 -3.25 -1.58
C GLU A 138 -13.85 -1.85 -1.30
N ARG A 139 -14.41 -1.21 -2.33
CA ARG A 139 -14.98 0.13 -2.24
C ARG A 139 -16.23 0.09 -1.38
N GLN A 140 -16.37 1.08 -0.51
CA GLN A 140 -17.55 1.21 0.32
C GLN A 140 -18.55 2.15 -0.33
N PRO A 141 -19.86 1.85 -0.27
CA PRO A 141 -20.89 2.81 -0.63
C PRO A 141 -20.79 4.07 0.23
N GLU A 142 -21.20 5.21 -0.32
CA GLU A 142 -21.22 6.50 0.39
C GLU A 142 -22.19 6.51 1.57
#